data_AF-D7BJQ2-F1
#
_entry.id   AF-D7BJQ2-F1
#
_cell.length_a   1.000
_cell.length_b   1.000
_cell.length_c   1.000
_cell.angle_alpha   90.00
_cell.angle_beta   90.00
_cell.angle_gamma   90.00
#
_symmetry.space_group_name_H-M   'P 1'
#
loop_
_entity.id
_entity.type
_entity.pdbx_description
1 polymer ?
#
loop_
_entity_poly.entity_id
_entity_poly.type
_entity_poly.pdbx_seq_one_letter_code
_entity_poly.pdbx_strand_id
1 'polypeptide(L)'
;MEHSQTLTLGVDLGLHKSYLAVVEPGQPARVVEVVGAENPQLTAALNRLLATYPIALAVVEGLTRRPLKGRMDSESFRALRRLGHRVSGLLLAQGIEVLRPRAVEAMGWQREEGPGWRQAFTGLTRPREQDVIRRLLELQQEGRLAGEVPRNPHAADAVGMALVGAA
;
A
#
# COMPACT_ATOMS: atom_id res chain seq x y z
N MET A 1 20.24 -3.21 24.04
CA MET A 1 20.25 -2.71 22.66
C MET A 1 18.82 -2.73 22.20
N GLU A 2 18.19 -1.57 22.02
CA GLU A 2 16.84 -1.51 21.49
C GLU A 2 16.90 -1.98 20.04
N HIS A 3 16.23 -3.10 19.74
CA HIS A 3 15.99 -3.49 18.36
C HIS A 3 15.07 -2.42 17.77
N SER A 4 15.64 -1.47 17.03
CA SER A 4 14.87 -0.53 16.23
C SER A 4 14.01 -1.35 15.28
N GLN A 5 12.73 -1.49 15.60
CA GLN A 5 11.80 -2.27 14.78
C GLN A 5 11.66 -1.55 13.45
N THR A 6 12.00 -2.26 12.37
CA THR A 6 11.88 -1.76 11.00
C THR A 6 10.42 -1.62 10.61
N LEU A 7 10.08 -0.46 10.04
CA LEU A 7 8.71 -0.14 9.63
C LEU A 7 8.47 -0.47 8.15
N THR A 8 7.21 -0.75 7.81
CA THR A 8 6.77 -0.97 6.44
C THR A 8 5.96 0.23 5.95
N LEU A 9 6.26 0.68 4.73
CA LEU A 9 5.54 1.75 4.04
C LEU A 9 4.59 1.19 2.99
N GLY A 10 3.30 1.45 3.08
CA GLY A 10 2.34 1.20 2.00
C GLY A 10 2.09 2.46 1.17
N VAL A 11 2.01 2.31 -0.15
CA VAL A 11 1.80 3.43 -1.09
C VAL A 11 0.70 3.10 -2.09
N ASP A 12 -0.45 3.74 -1.92
CA ASP A 12 -1.58 3.73 -2.85
C ASP A 12 -1.50 4.94 -3.79
N LEU A 13 -1.30 4.69 -5.09
CA LEU A 13 -1.04 5.74 -6.07
C LEU A 13 -2.33 6.13 -6.80
N GLY A 14 -2.66 7.42 -6.78
CA GLY A 14 -3.78 7.97 -7.53
C GLY A 14 -3.36 8.99 -8.59
N LEU A 15 -4.28 9.28 -9.52
CA LEU A 15 -4.04 10.24 -10.61
C LEU A 15 -3.81 11.67 -10.12
N HIS A 16 -4.42 12.04 -9.00
CA HIS A 16 -4.32 13.39 -8.43
C HIS A 16 -3.72 13.38 -7.02
N LYS A 17 -4.13 12.40 -6.22
CA LYS A 17 -3.75 12.25 -4.82
C LYS A 17 -3.38 10.80 -4.54
N SER A 18 -2.30 10.60 -3.83
CA SER A 18 -1.79 9.31 -3.39
C SER A 18 -1.81 9.23 -1.87
N TYR A 19 -1.87 8.03 -1.32
CA TYR A 19 -1.87 7.79 0.12
C TYR A 19 -0.66 6.95 0.53
N LEU A 20 -0.05 7.34 1.64
CA LEU A 20 1.12 6.72 2.25
C LEU A 20 0.73 6.26 3.64
N ALA A 21 1.10 5.04 4.04
CA ALA A 21 0.85 4.53 5.38
C ALA A 21 2.11 3.89 5.94
N VAL A 22 2.52 4.29 7.14
CA VAL A 22 3.62 3.67 7.87
C VAL A 22 3.03 2.74 8.92
N VAL A 23 3.44 1.48 8.88
CA VAL A 23 2.99 0.43 9.79
C VAL A 23 4.20 -0.18 10.50
N GLU A 24 4.07 -0.36 11.80
CA GLU A 24 4.98 -1.15 12.61
C GLU A 24 4.49 -2.60 12.67
N PRO A 25 5.30 -3.57 12.17
CA PRO A 25 4.96 -4.97 12.31
C PRO A 25 5.02 -5.43 13.77
N GLY A 26 4.15 -6.35 14.15
CA GLY A 26 4.15 -6.90 15.50
C GLY A 26 2.89 -7.70 15.81
N GLN A 27 2.74 -8.05 17.09
CA GLN A 27 1.51 -8.60 17.66
C GLN A 27 1.13 -7.82 18.91
N PRO A 28 0.29 -6.77 18.80
CA PRO A 28 -0.37 -6.28 17.58
C PRO A 28 0.55 -5.52 16.62
N ALA A 29 0.20 -5.48 15.34
CA ALA A 29 0.75 -4.50 14.40
C ALA A 29 0.18 -3.11 14.73
N ARG A 30 0.88 -2.03 14.40
CA ARG A 30 0.44 -0.66 14.71
C ARG A 30 0.47 0.25 13.48
N VAL A 31 -0.65 0.92 13.21
CA VAL A 31 -0.69 2.04 12.25
C VAL A 31 -0.01 3.23 12.90
N VAL A 32 1.15 3.62 12.37
CA VAL A 32 1.97 4.71 12.93
C VAL A 32 1.53 6.04 12.36
N GLU A 33 1.42 6.14 11.04
CA GLU A 33 1.03 7.37 10.37
C GLU A 33 0.36 7.09 9.02
N VAL A 34 -0.63 7.89 8.65
CA VAL A 34 -1.27 7.86 7.33
C VAL A 34 -1.31 9.27 6.75
N VAL A 35 -0.82 9.43 5.52
CA VAL A 35 -0.71 10.72 4.84
C VAL A 35 -1.30 10.64 3.45
N GLY A 36 -2.23 11.54 3.14
CA GLY A 36 -2.66 11.80 1.77
C GLY A 36 -1.87 12.97 1.19
N ALA A 37 -1.24 12.80 0.03
CA ALA A 37 -0.46 13.83 -0.64
C ALA A 37 -0.91 13.99 -2.09
N GLU A 38 -1.06 15.24 -2.54
CA GLU A 38 -1.22 15.52 -3.96
C GLU A 38 0.07 15.15 -4.71
N ASN A 39 -0.06 14.75 -5.98
CA ASN A 39 1.08 14.25 -6.76
C ASN A 39 2.29 15.23 -6.85
N PRO A 40 2.10 16.57 -6.93
CA PRO A 40 3.21 17.52 -6.83
C PRO A 40 3.95 17.47 -5.48
N GLN A 41 3.25 17.14 -4.39
CA GLN A 41 3.76 17.10 -3.03
C GLN A 41 4.22 15.70 -2.59
N LEU A 42 3.92 14.66 -3.38
CA LEU A 42 4.18 13.26 -3.02
C LEU A 42 5.64 12.98 -2.67
N THR A 43 6.59 13.56 -3.41
CA THR A 43 8.02 13.37 -3.14
C THR A 43 8.44 14.03 -1.82
N ALA A 44 7.90 15.20 -1.49
CA ALA A 44 8.19 15.85 -0.21
C ALA A 44 7.60 15.04 0.96
N ALA A 45 6.37 14.52 0.80
CA ALA A 45 5.74 13.65 1.80
C ALA A 45 6.53 12.36 2.04
N LEU A 46 6.99 11.71 0.96
CA LEU A 46 7.88 10.53 1.04
C LEU A 46 9.17 10.86 1.78
N ASN A 47 9.92 11.88 1.35
CA ASN A 47 11.19 12.24 1.97
C ASN A 47 11.04 12.54 3.47
N ARG A 48 9.94 13.20 3.88
CA ARG A 48 9.65 13.42 5.29
C ARG A 48 9.47 12.09 6.03
N LEU A 49 8.64 11.18 5.51
CA LEU A 49 8.44 9.87 6.16
C LEU A 49 9.75 9.09 6.27
N LEU A 50 10.57 9.08 5.21
CA LEU A 50 11.86 8.39 5.21
C LEU A 50 12.88 9.01 6.17
N ALA A 51 12.79 10.32 6.42
CA ALA A 51 13.63 11.00 7.41
C ALA A 51 13.14 10.78 8.85
N THR A 52 11.83 10.60 9.05
CA THR A 52 11.22 10.39 10.38
C THR A 52 11.30 8.93 10.83
N TYR A 53 11.20 7.98 9.91
CA TYR A 53 10.95 6.58 10.22
C TYR A 53 12.00 5.63 9.63
N PRO A 54 12.45 4.60 10.36
CA PRO A 54 13.35 3.57 9.86
C PRO A 54 12.60 2.56 8.96
N ILE A 55 12.21 3.01 7.77
CA ILE A 55 11.48 2.21 6.79
C ILE A 55 12.49 1.29 6.06
N ALA A 56 12.30 -0.02 6.15
CA ALA A 56 13.13 -1.00 5.43
C ALA A 56 12.42 -1.60 4.21
N LEU A 57 11.09 -1.64 4.24
CA LEU A 57 10.26 -2.22 3.20
C LEU A 57 9.19 -1.23 2.77
N ALA A 58 8.96 -1.15 1.46
CA ALA A 58 7.84 -0.42 0.89
C ALA A 58 7.02 -1.31 -0.06
N VAL A 59 5.70 -1.25 0.08
CA VAL A 59 4.74 -1.90 -0.81
C VAL A 59 4.06 -0.80 -1.63
N VAL A 60 4.37 -0.76 -2.93
CA VAL A 60 3.83 0.24 -3.86
C VAL A 60 2.86 -0.44 -4.79
N GLU A 61 1.62 0.06 -4.89
CA GLU A 61 0.60 -0.59 -5.73
C GLU A 61 1.09 -0.78 -7.18
N GLY A 62 1.06 -2.03 -7.65
CA GLY A 62 1.40 -2.39 -9.02
C GLY A 62 0.22 -2.17 -9.96
N LEU A 63 0.47 -1.44 -11.06
CA LEU A 63 -0.54 -1.28 -12.12
C LEU A 63 -0.65 -2.54 -12.99
N THR A 64 -1.85 -2.77 -13.53
CA THR A 64 -2.08 -3.79 -14.57
C THR A 64 -1.24 -3.50 -15.82
N ARG A 65 -0.97 -4.51 -16.66
CA ARG A 65 -0.16 -4.33 -17.89
C ARG A 65 -0.82 -3.41 -18.93
N ARG A 66 -2.14 -3.20 -18.84
CA ARG A 66 -2.94 -2.39 -19.76
C ARG A 66 -3.99 -1.59 -18.97
N PRO A 67 -4.42 -0.42 -19.47
CA PRO A 67 -5.54 0.31 -18.87
C PRO A 67 -6.79 -0.57 -18.85
N LEU A 68 -7.54 -0.51 -17.75
CA LEU A 68 -8.84 -1.16 -17.67
C LEU A 68 -9.83 -0.39 -18.54
N LYS A 69 -10.33 -1.03 -19.61
CA LYS A 69 -11.29 -0.43 -20.54
C LYS A 69 -12.46 0.19 -19.77
N GLY A 70 -12.74 1.47 -20.03
CA GLY A 70 -13.85 2.21 -19.43
C GLY A 70 -13.60 2.77 -18.03
N ARG A 71 -12.43 2.54 -17.41
CA ARG A 71 -12.07 3.12 -16.11
C ARG A 71 -10.96 4.17 -16.18
N MET A 72 -10.09 4.08 -17.17
CA MET A 72 -8.94 4.98 -17.31
C MET A 72 -8.52 5.10 -18.76
N ASP A 73 -8.24 6.32 -19.22
CA ASP A 73 -7.65 6.56 -20.53
C ASP A 73 -6.15 6.18 -20.56
N SER A 74 -5.57 6.13 -21.77
CA SER A 74 -4.17 5.72 -21.94
C SER A 74 -3.16 6.71 -21.40
N GLU A 75 -3.49 8.01 -21.37
CA GLU A 75 -2.60 9.07 -20.88
C GLU A 75 -2.51 9.03 -19.35
N SER A 76 -3.66 9.01 -18.69
CA SER A 76 -3.81 8.80 -17.25
C SER A 76 -3.09 7.54 -16.78
N PHE A 77 -3.25 6.43 -17.50
CA PHE A 77 -2.55 5.19 -17.20
C PHE A 77 -1.02 5.32 -17.33
N ARG A 78 -0.53 5.98 -18.38
CA ARG A 78 0.92 6.24 -18.55
C ARG A 78 1.44 7.17 -17.45
N ALA A 79 0.68 8.19 -17.08
CA ALA A 79 1.04 9.12 -16.01
C ALA A 79 1.19 8.39 -14.67
N LEU A 80 0.21 7.56 -14.31
CA LEU A 80 0.25 6.76 -13.09
C LEU A 80 1.41 5.76 -13.11
N ARG A 81 1.68 5.12 -14.26
CA ARG A 81 2.82 4.20 -14.40
C ARG A 81 4.15 4.91 -14.19
N ARG A 82 4.33 6.10 -14.77
CA ARG A 82 5.53 6.93 -14.55
C ARG A 82 5.66 7.35 -13.10
N LEU A 83 4.55 7.70 -12.44
CA LEU A 83 4.54 8.03 -11.03
C LEU A 83 5.01 6.85 -10.17
N GLY A 84 4.47 5.65 -10.43
CA GLY A 84 4.90 4.43 -9.74
C GLY A 84 6.38 4.13 -9.94
N HIS A 85 6.90 4.23 -11.17
CA HIS A 85 8.33 4.09 -11.42
C HIS A 85 9.18 5.13 -10.69
N ARG A 86 8.74 6.40 -10.64
CA ARG A 86 9.43 7.46 -9.92
C ARG A 86 9.48 7.18 -8.42
N VAL A 87 8.35 6.81 -7.82
CA VAL A 87 8.25 6.50 -6.39
C VAL A 87 9.12 5.29 -6.03
N SER A 88 9.02 4.19 -6.78
CA SER A 88 9.87 3.01 -6.54
C SER A 88 11.35 3.33 -6.72
N GLY A 89 11.73 4.14 -7.73
CA GLY A 89 13.12 4.54 -7.95
C GLY A 89 13.69 5.35 -6.79
N LEU A 90 12.90 6.28 -6.23
CA LEU A 90 13.28 7.06 -5.05
C LEU A 90 13.51 6.16 -3.83
N LEU A 91 12.60 5.22 -3.57
CA LEU A 91 12.71 4.29 -2.45
C LEU A 91 13.94 3.37 -2.58
N LEU A 92 14.14 2.79 -3.76
CA LEU A 92 15.30 1.94 -4.04
C LEU A 92 16.63 2.71 -3.90
N ALA A 93 16.67 3.99 -4.31
CA ALA A 93 17.85 4.83 -4.15
C ALA A 93 18.20 5.13 -2.69
N GLN A 94 17.24 4.97 -1.76
CA GLN A 94 17.45 5.06 -0.31
C GLN A 94 17.80 3.69 0.32
N GLY A 95 17.98 2.64 -0.48
CA GLY A 95 18.26 1.29 0.00
C GLY A 95 17.04 0.55 0.56
N ILE A 96 15.83 1.06 0.29
CA ILE A 96 14.57 0.45 0.76
C ILE A 96 14.15 -0.64 -0.21
N GLU A 97 13.79 -1.82 0.32
CA GLU A 97 13.21 -2.90 -0.49
C GLU A 97 11.82 -2.48 -1.00
N VAL A 98 11.51 -2.77 -2.27
CA VAL A 98 10.23 -2.38 -2.87
C VAL A 98 9.50 -3.58 -3.48
N LEU A 99 8.35 -3.91 -2.90
CA LEU A 99 7.38 -4.86 -3.46
C LEU A 99 6.32 -4.12 -4.27
N ARG A 100 5.84 -4.76 -5.36
CA ARG A 100 4.81 -4.18 -6.25
C ARG A 100 3.68 -5.14 -6.58
N PRO A 101 2.89 -5.57 -5.58
CA PRO A 101 1.79 -6.48 -5.83
C PRO A 101 0.68 -5.79 -6.62
N ARG A 102 -0.04 -6.55 -7.46
CA ARG A 102 -1.26 -6.04 -8.10
C ARG A 102 -2.40 -5.96 -7.08
N ALA A 103 -3.30 -5.01 -7.29
CA ALA A 103 -4.40 -4.74 -6.37
C ALA A 103 -5.38 -5.91 -6.20
N VAL A 104 -5.85 -6.44 -7.34
CA VAL A 104 -6.73 -7.59 -7.43
C VAL A 104 -6.34 -8.37 -8.68
N GLU A 105 -6.22 -9.68 -8.55
CA GLU A 105 -6.22 -10.58 -9.69
C GLU A 105 -7.49 -11.42 -9.63
N ALA A 106 -8.37 -11.31 -10.63
CA ALA A 106 -9.49 -12.25 -10.71
C ALA A 106 -8.90 -13.66 -10.93
N MET A 107 -8.63 -14.37 -9.84
CA MET A 107 -8.06 -15.70 -9.88
C MET A 107 -9.17 -16.66 -10.30
N GLY A 108 -9.07 -17.18 -11.53
CA GLY A 108 -9.49 -18.55 -11.76
C GLY A 108 -8.58 -19.48 -10.95
N TRP A 109 -9.05 -20.67 -10.58
CA TRP A 109 -8.41 -21.61 -9.65
C TRP A 109 -6.95 -22.04 -9.97
N GLN A 110 -6.30 -21.51 -11.01
CA GLN A 110 -5.01 -21.98 -11.52
C GLN A 110 -4.17 -20.84 -12.16
N ARG A 111 -3.56 -19.95 -11.37
CA ARG A 111 -2.50 -19.06 -11.86
C ARG A 111 -1.27 -19.14 -10.96
N GLU A 112 -0.08 -19.14 -11.59
CA GLU A 112 1.23 -19.15 -10.92
C GLU A 112 1.56 -17.82 -10.23
N GLU A 113 1.04 -16.71 -10.75
CA GLU A 113 1.08 -15.40 -10.09
C GLU A 113 -0.01 -15.43 -8.99
N GLY A 114 0.39 -15.49 -7.71
CA GLY A 114 -0.53 -15.63 -6.56
C GLY A 114 -1.59 -14.52 -6.45
N PRO A 115 -2.48 -14.59 -5.43
CA PRO A 115 -3.57 -13.62 -5.28
C PRO A 115 -3.04 -12.18 -5.20
N GLY A 116 -3.81 -11.22 -5.75
CA GLY A 116 -3.53 -9.79 -5.55
C GLY A 116 -3.55 -9.42 -4.07
N TRP A 117 -2.89 -8.32 -3.69
CA TRP A 117 -2.69 -8.01 -2.27
C TRP A 117 -4.02 -7.89 -1.49
N ARG A 118 -5.08 -7.33 -2.09
CA ARG A 118 -6.39 -7.25 -1.41
C ARG A 118 -6.96 -8.64 -1.11
N GLN A 119 -6.75 -9.61 -2.01
CA GLN A 119 -7.23 -10.98 -1.81
C GLN A 119 -6.41 -11.68 -0.73
N ALA A 120 -5.10 -11.50 -0.74
CA ALA A 120 -4.23 -12.01 0.32
C ALA A 120 -4.61 -11.41 1.69
N PHE A 121 -4.92 -10.11 1.73
CA PHE A 121 -5.29 -9.40 2.96
C PHE A 121 -6.67 -9.80 3.50
N THR A 122 -7.67 -9.88 2.62
CA THR A 122 -9.08 -10.06 3.02
C THR A 122 -9.54 -11.53 3.00
N GLY A 123 -8.81 -12.42 2.32
CA GLY A 123 -9.24 -13.80 2.06
C GLY A 123 -10.39 -13.92 1.03
N LEU A 124 -10.87 -12.81 0.46
CA LEU A 124 -11.99 -12.82 -0.49
C LEU A 124 -11.50 -13.05 -1.92
N THR A 125 -12.33 -13.70 -2.74
CA THR A 125 -12.01 -13.92 -4.16
C THR A 125 -12.08 -12.64 -4.99
N ARG A 126 -13.00 -11.71 -4.67
CA ARG A 126 -13.24 -10.45 -5.40
C ARG A 126 -13.43 -9.28 -4.43
N PRO A 127 -12.39 -8.89 -3.68
CA PRO A 127 -12.48 -7.84 -2.68
C PRO A 127 -12.69 -6.48 -3.34
N ARG A 128 -13.45 -5.63 -2.64
CA ARG A 128 -13.60 -4.20 -2.90
C ARG A 128 -12.87 -3.40 -1.84
N GLU A 129 -12.74 -2.10 -2.05
CA GLU A 129 -12.12 -1.17 -1.10
C GLU A 129 -12.79 -1.22 0.28
N GLN A 130 -14.12 -1.36 0.35
CA GLN A 130 -14.83 -1.47 1.63
C GLN A 130 -14.47 -2.73 2.42
N ASP A 131 -14.09 -3.81 1.74
CA ASP A 131 -13.69 -5.06 2.40
C ASP A 131 -12.34 -4.90 3.11
N VAL A 132 -11.47 -4.02 2.61
CA VAL A 132 -10.19 -3.69 3.27
C VAL A 132 -10.44 -2.95 4.58
N ILE A 133 -11.32 -1.94 4.56
CA ILE A 133 -11.71 -1.21 5.78
C ILE A 133 -12.33 -2.18 6.80
N ARG A 134 -13.27 -3.02 6.35
CA ARG A 134 -13.90 -4.01 7.23
C ARG A 134 -12.85 -4.92 7.85
N ARG A 135 -11.91 -5.43 7.05
CA ARG A 135 -10.84 -6.31 7.55
C ARG A 135 -9.92 -5.62 8.56
N LEU A 136 -9.58 -4.35 8.35
CA LEU A 136 -8.79 -3.57 9.32
C LEU A 136 -9.53 -3.42 10.65
N LEU A 137 -10.84 -3.14 10.61
CA LEU A 137 -11.67 -3.03 11.82
C LEU A 137 -11.79 -4.38 12.55
N GLU A 138 -11.93 -5.49 11.83
CA GLU A 138 -11.91 -6.84 12.41
C GLU A 138 -10.57 -7.09 13.13
N LEU A 139 -9.42 -6.81 12.50
CA LEU A 139 -8.11 -6.96 13.14
C LEU A 139 -7.95 -6.09 14.39
N GLN A 140 -8.54 -4.89 14.39
CA GLN A 140 -8.55 -4.01 15.56
C GLN A 140 -9.40 -4.58 16.70
N GLN A 141 -10.59 -5.12 16.40
CA GLN A 141 -11.47 -5.78 17.37
C GLN A 141 -10.84 -7.07 17.94
N GLU A 142 -10.09 -7.80 17.12
CA GLU A 142 -9.30 -8.98 17.51
C GLU A 142 -8.07 -8.61 18.37
N GLY A 143 -7.77 -7.32 18.57
CA GLY A 143 -6.58 -6.87 19.29
C GLY A 143 -5.26 -7.14 18.54
N ARG A 144 -5.32 -7.32 17.21
CA ARG A 144 -4.18 -7.59 16.33
C ARG A 144 -3.69 -6.36 15.58
N LEU A 145 -4.49 -5.29 15.56
CA LEU A 145 -4.14 -4.00 14.98
C LEU A 145 -4.39 -2.89 16.01
N ALA A 146 -3.37 -2.08 16.26
CA ALA A 146 -3.44 -0.86 17.06
C ALA A 146 -3.33 0.38 16.17
N GLY A 147 -3.80 1.53 16.68
CA GLY A 147 -3.86 2.79 15.94
C GLY A 147 -5.20 3.05 15.25
N GLU A 148 -5.32 4.18 14.57
CA GLU A 148 -6.56 4.58 13.89
C GLU A 148 -6.70 3.86 12.54
N VAL A 149 -7.87 3.26 12.31
CA VAL A 149 -8.24 2.71 10.99
C VAL A 149 -8.83 3.84 10.14
N PRO A 150 -8.22 4.19 9.00
CA PRO A 150 -8.72 5.27 8.17
C PRO A 150 -10.06 4.92 7.52
N ARG A 151 -10.97 5.90 7.48
CA ARG A 151 -12.28 5.77 6.80
C ARG A 151 -12.19 5.94 5.28
N ASN A 152 -11.13 6.58 4.79
CA ASN A 152 -10.92 6.77 3.37
C ASN A 152 -10.40 5.45 2.75
N PRO A 153 -11.00 4.95 1.64
CA PRO A 153 -10.64 3.66 1.06
C PRO A 153 -9.20 3.60 0.57
N HIS A 154 -8.68 4.64 -0.08
CA HIS A 154 -7.30 4.71 -0.56
C HIS A 154 -6.28 4.73 0.59
N ALA A 155 -6.60 5.45 1.66
CA ALA A 155 -5.82 5.42 2.88
C ALA A 155 -5.82 4.02 3.54
N ALA A 156 -6.98 3.36 3.56
CA ALA A 156 -7.10 1.99 4.07
C ALA A 156 -6.35 0.99 3.19
N ASP A 157 -6.33 1.19 1.87
CA ASP A 157 -5.55 0.38 0.95
C ASP A 157 -4.04 0.51 1.22
N ALA A 158 -3.55 1.73 1.45
CA ALA A 158 -2.16 1.94 1.85
C ALA A 158 -1.81 1.19 3.14
N VAL A 159 -2.67 1.23 4.16
CA VAL A 159 -2.48 0.46 5.41
C VAL A 159 -2.51 -1.05 5.15
N GLY A 160 -3.48 -1.54 4.38
CA GLY A 160 -3.61 -2.95 4.03
C GLY A 160 -2.39 -3.49 3.28
N MET A 161 -1.87 -2.73 2.30
CA MET A 161 -0.63 -3.07 1.60
C MET A 161 0.56 -3.15 2.54
N ALA A 162 0.72 -2.17 3.44
CA ALA A 162 1.81 -2.18 4.41
C ALA A 162 1.75 -3.40 5.32
N LEU A 163 0.56 -3.79 5.79
CA LEU A 163 0.36 -4.99 6.62
C LEU A 163 0.67 -6.29 5.86
N VAL A 164 0.27 -6.40 4.59
CA VAL A 164 0.58 -7.58 3.76
C VAL A 164 2.08 -7.71 3.51
N GLY A 165 2.79 -6.61 3.26
CA GLY A 165 4.23 -6.65 3.07
C GLY A 165 5.00 -7.04 4.33
N ALA A 166 4.40 -6.81 5.51
CA ALA A 166 5.04 -7.06 6.79
C ALA A 166 4.77 -8.45 7.38
N ALA A 167 3.95 -9.27 6.70
CA ALA A 167 3.54 -10.62 7.12
C ALA A 167 4.38 -11.71 6.45
#